data_AF-A0A2I0VAC4-F1
#
_entry.id   AF-A0A2I0VAC4-F1
#
_cell.length_a   1.000
_cell.length_b   1.000
_cell.length_c   1.000
_cell.angle_alpha   90.00
_cell.angle_beta   90.00
_cell.angle_gamma   90.00
#
_symmetry.space_group_name_H-M   'P 1'
#
loop_
_entity.id
_entity.type
_entity.pdbx_description
1 polymer ?
#
loop_
_entity_poly.entity_id
_entity_poly.type
_entity_poly.pdbx_seq_one_letter_code
_entity_poly.pdbx_strand_id
1 'polypeptide(L)'
;MYPIKRFLWKLKSYVRNRSRPEGSIAEGYIAEECLMFCSLYVAEHVETRHNLLGRNELDENILNEGLNIFVTNGQAHGKREVKIFNDEALTKAHRYVLFNCEEIEPYVR
;
A
#
# COMPACT_ATOMS: atom_id res chain seq x y z
N MET A 1 -2.39 16.77 6.95
CA MET A 1 -1.86 16.68 5.57
C MET A 1 -0.94 17.87 5.34
N TYR A 2 0.30 17.68 4.84
CA TYR A 2 1.27 18.77 4.63
C TYR A 2 1.72 18.83 3.15
N PRO A 3 0.90 19.39 2.25
CA PRO A 3 1.16 19.38 0.81
C PRO A 3 2.47 20.09 0.45
N ILE A 4 2.71 21.26 1.04
CA ILE A 4 3.93 22.05 0.80
C ILE A 4 5.19 21.28 1.22
N LYS A 5 5.19 20.66 2.40
CA LYS A 5 6.33 19.88 2.89
C LYS A 5 6.62 18.68 2.00
N ARG A 6 5.58 17.98 1.52
CA ARG A 6 5.73 16.86 0.58
C ARG A 6 6.33 17.30 -0.76
N PHE A 7 5.85 18.42 -1.30
CA PHE A 7 6.38 18.99 -2.54
C PHE A 7 7.87 19.35 -2.40
N LEU A 8 8.25 20.05 -1.34
CA LEU A 8 9.65 20.39 -1.08
C LEU A 8 10.53 19.16 -0.88
N TRP A 9 10.01 18.12 -0.23
CA TRP A 9 10.73 16.85 -0.07
C TRP A 9 10.99 16.16 -1.43
N LYS A 10 10.01 16.19 -2.32
CA LYS A 10 10.15 15.69 -3.69
C LYS A 10 11.19 16.50 -4.48
N LEU A 11 11.15 17.82 -4.44
CA LEU A 11 12.18 18.66 -5.08
C LEU A 11 13.58 18.38 -4.53
N LYS A 12 13.69 18.18 -3.20
CA LYS A 12 14.96 17.82 -2.57
C LYS A 12 15.51 16.49 -3.09
N SER A 13 14.67 15.53 -3.44
CA SER A 13 15.13 14.25 -4.03
C SER A 13 15.72 14.39 -5.44
N TYR A 14 15.42 15.48 -6.16
CA TYR A 14 15.98 15.74 -7.50
C TYR A 14 17.37 16.38 -7.47
N VAL A 15 17.81 16.91 -6.32
CA VAL A 15 19.13 17.55 -6.18
C VAL A 15 20.24 16.49 -6.10
N ARG A 16 20.63 15.95 -7.26
CA ARG A 16 21.79 15.07 -7.45
C ARG A 16 23.10 15.85 -7.52
N ASN A 17 23.09 17.03 -8.14
CA ASN A 17 24.23 17.95 -8.18
C ASN A 17 24.01 19.15 -7.25
N ARG A 18 24.72 19.18 -6.12
CA ARG A 18 24.62 20.27 -5.12
C ARG A 18 25.29 21.57 -5.56
N SER A 19 26.20 21.53 -6.54
CA SER A 19 26.85 22.74 -7.08
C SER A 19 25.94 23.51 -8.03
N ARG A 20 24.87 22.89 -8.55
CA ARG A 20 23.86 23.50 -9.44
C ARG A 20 22.46 22.94 -9.11
N PRO A 21 21.88 23.32 -7.97
CA PRO A 21 20.67 22.67 -7.46
C PRO A 21 19.45 22.89 -8.36
N GLU A 22 19.29 24.08 -8.95
CA GLU A 22 18.16 24.41 -9.84
C GLU A 22 18.22 23.57 -11.12
N GLY A 23 19.40 23.47 -11.73
CA GLY A 23 19.62 22.65 -12.91
C GLY A 23 19.37 21.16 -12.63
N SER A 24 19.83 20.67 -11.48
CA SER A 24 19.58 19.30 -11.06
C SER A 24 18.10 19.00 -10.83
N ILE A 25 17.35 19.97 -10.29
CA ILE A 25 15.90 19.85 -10.11
C ILE A 25 15.19 19.82 -11.46
N ALA A 26 15.54 20.72 -12.38
CA ALA A 26 14.96 20.78 -13.72
C ALA A 26 15.21 19.47 -14.49
N GLU A 27 16.43 18.95 -14.45
CA GLU A 27 16.79 17.67 -15.08
C GLU A 27 15.99 16.51 -14.49
N GLY A 28 15.91 16.42 -13.16
CA GLY A 28 15.14 15.38 -12.47
C GLY A 28 13.64 15.45 -12.79
N TYR A 29 13.09 16.66 -12.95
CA TYR A 29 11.71 16.87 -13.34
C TYR A 29 11.44 16.42 -14.79
N ILE A 30 12.28 16.83 -15.74
CA ILE A 30 12.17 16.40 -17.15
C ILE A 30 12.25 14.87 -17.25
N ALA A 31 13.20 14.25 -16.55
CA ALA A 31 13.34 12.79 -16.54
C ALA A 31 12.08 12.10 -15.98
N GLU A 32 11.49 12.64 -14.90
CA GLU A 32 10.25 12.11 -14.35
C GLU A 32 9.07 12.24 -15.33
N GLU A 33 8.92 13.37 -16.01
CA GLU A 33 7.88 13.58 -17.02
C GLU A 33 8.04 12.63 -18.21
N CYS A 34 9.27 12.46 -18.71
CA CYS A 34 9.55 11.51 -19.79
C CYS A 34 9.17 10.08 -19.39
N LEU A 35 9.54 9.64 -18.19
CA LEU A 35 9.19 8.30 -17.69
C LEU A 35 7.68 8.14 -17.51
N MET A 36 7.00 9.18 -17.03
CA MET A 36 5.54 9.19 -16.90
C MET A 36 4.87 9.07 -18.28
N PHE A 37 5.36 9.80 -19.27
CA PHE A 37 4.87 9.68 -20.64
C PHE A 37 5.12 8.29 -21.23
N CYS A 38 6.33 7.74 -21.08
CA CYS A 38 6.65 6.39 -21.53
C CYS A 38 5.77 5.34 -20.86
N SER A 39 5.38 5.54 -19.60
CA SER A 39 4.55 4.60 -18.85
C SER A 39 3.18 4.34 -19.47
N LEU A 40 2.65 5.29 -20.27
CA LEU A 40 1.40 5.13 -21.02
C LEU A 40 1.48 4.10 -22.14
N TYR A 41 2.68 3.75 -22.59
CA TYR A 41 2.92 2.82 -23.70
C TYR A 41 3.46 1.46 -23.23
N VAL A 42 3.64 1.27 -21.93
CA VAL A 42 4.05 -0.02 -21.37
C VAL A 42 2.82 -0.91 -21.21
N ALA A 43 3.02 -2.23 -21.33
CA ALA A 43 1.95 -3.20 -21.15
C ALA A 43 1.27 -3.07 -19.77
N GLU A 44 -0.04 -3.32 -19.74
CA GLU A 44 -0.92 -3.08 -18.58
C GLU A 44 -0.50 -3.82 -17.30
N HIS A 45 0.14 -4.98 -17.45
CA HIS A 45 0.66 -5.79 -16.34
C HIS A 45 1.92 -5.21 -15.68
N VAL A 46 2.52 -4.16 -16.24
CA VAL A 46 3.69 -3.50 -15.64
C VAL A 46 3.19 -2.43 -14.67
N GLU A 47 3.61 -2.56 -13.42
CA GLU A 47 3.32 -1.58 -12.40
C GLU A 47 4.00 -0.23 -12.73
N THR A 48 3.20 0.79 -12.99
CA THR A 48 3.64 2.15 -13.25
C THR A 48 3.01 3.11 -12.23
N ARG A 49 3.55 4.32 -12.10
CA ARG A 49 2.94 5.36 -11.24
C ARG A 49 1.49 5.71 -11.61
N HIS A 50 1.01 5.36 -12.80
CA HIS A 50 -0.37 5.59 -13.22
C HIS A 50 -1.30 4.43 -12.87
N ASN A 51 -0.81 3.19 -12.93
CA ASN A 51 -1.62 1.99 -12.67
C ASN A 51 -1.49 1.50 -11.22
N LEU A 52 -0.50 1.99 -10.46
CA LEU A 52 -0.35 1.70 -9.05
C LEU A 52 -1.48 2.36 -8.26
N LEU A 53 -2.28 1.53 -7.60
CA LEU A 53 -3.26 1.96 -6.63
C LEU A 53 -2.59 2.82 -5.55
N GLY A 54 -3.28 3.87 -5.15
CA GLY A 54 -2.88 4.67 -4.01
C GLY A 54 -2.67 3.78 -2.78
N ARG A 55 -1.79 4.18 -1.87
CA ARG A 55 -1.44 3.40 -0.66
C ARG A 55 -2.63 3.08 0.27
N ASN A 56 -3.77 3.74 0.08
CA ASN A 56 -5.02 3.51 0.80
C ASN A 56 -6.15 3.04 -0.14
N GLU A 57 -5.86 2.82 -1.42
CA GLU A 57 -6.80 2.27 -2.38
C GLU A 57 -6.69 0.75 -2.30
N LEU A 58 -7.85 0.10 -2.16
CA LEU A 58 -7.96 -1.33 -2.03
C LEU A 58 -7.67 -1.97 -3.38
N ASP A 59 -6.73 -2.91 -3.41
CA ASP A 59 -6.66 -3.86 -4.52
C ASP A 59 -7.80 -4.86 -4.34
N GLU A 60 -8.84 -4.73 -5.16
CA GLU A 60 -10.01 -5.62 -5.14
C GLU A 60 -9.60 -7.09 -5.36
N ASN A 61 -8.44 -7.35 -5.97
CA ASN A 61 -7.95 -8.71 -6.14
C ASN A 61 -7.50 -9.35 -4.82
N ILE A 62 -7.01 -8.56 -3.86
CA ILE A 62 -6.61 -9.04 -2.51
C ILE A 62 -7.83 -9.40 -1.67
N LEU A 63 -8.97 -8.73 -1.90
CA LEU A 63 -10.22 -9.01 -1.19
C LEU A 63 -10.76 -10.42 -1.46
N ASN A 64 -10.33 -11.05 -2.56
CA ASN A 64 -10.84 -12.34 -3.00
C ASN A 64 -10.10 -13.55 -2.38
N GLU A 65 -9.01 -13.33 -1.63
CA GLU A 65 -8.23 -14.40 -1.00
C GLU A 65 -8.41 -14.42 0.53
N GLY A 66 -9.62 -14.73 1.03
CA GLY A 66 -9.82 -14.94 2.47
C GLY A 66 -11.26 -14.88 2.96
N LEU A 67 -11.44 -15.02 4.28
CA LEU A 67 -12.72 -14.78 4.94
C LEU A 67 -12.96 -13.28 5.08
N ASN A 68 -14.21 -12.84 4.90
CA ASN A 68 -14.59 -11.43 4.97
C ASN A 68 -14.16 -10.74 6.28
N ILE A 69 -14.15 -11.47 7.39
CA ILE A 69 -13.73 -10.97 8.70
C ILE A 69 -12.25 -10.54 8.78
N PHE A 70 -11.41 -11.00 7.85
CA PHE A 70 -9.99 -10.68 7.79
C PHE A 70 -9.66 -9.65 6.70
N VAL A 71 -10.67 -9.18 5.98
CA VAL A 71 -10.52 -8.05 5.05
C VAL A 71 -10.19 -6.81 5.88
N THR A 72 -8.95 -6.34 5.74
CA THR A 72 -8.50 -5.09 6.36
C THR A 72 -8.36 -4.02 5.30
N ASN A 73 -9.04 -2.88 5.50
CA ASN A 73 -9.05 -1.76 4.55
C ASN A 73 -7.75 -0.93 4.56
N GLY A 74 -6.63 -1.53 4.93
CA GLY A 74 -5.38 -0.81 5.10
C GLY A 74 -4.15 -1.71 5.04
N GLN A 75 -3.08 -1.17 4.47
CA GLN A 75 -1.79 -1.86 4.40
C GLN A 75 -1.06 -1.72 5.74
N ALA A 76 -0.75 -2.85 6.39
CA ALA A 76 0.01 -2.85 7.64
C ALA A 76 1.41 -2.23 7.43
N HIS A 77 1.79 -1.28 8.28
CA HIS A 77 3.11 -0.65 8.25
C HIS A 77 3.86 -0.84 9.56
N GLY A 78 5.15 -1.17 9.45
CA GLY A 78 6.06 -1.30 10.58
C GLY A 78 6.73 -2.66 10.64
N LYS A 79 7.52 -2.86 11.69
CA LYS A 79 8.15 -4.15 11.97
C LYS A 79 7.06 -5.13 12.43
N ARG A 80 7.00 -6.31 11.80
CA ARG A 80 6.12 -7.39 12.25
C ARG A 80 6.59 -7.84 13.63
N GLU A 81 5.69 -7.79 14.59
CA GLU A 81 5.88 -8.38 15.91
C GLU A 81 5.03 -9.64 16.00
N VAL A 82 5.66 -10.76 16.33
CA VAL A 82 4.96 -12.03 16.54
C VAL A 82 4.61 -12.11 18.01
N LYS A 83 3.31 -12.05 18.31
CA LYS A 83 2.80 -12.20 19.67
C LYS A 83 2.27 -13.62 19.85
N ILE A 84 2.76 -14.32 20.87
CA ILE A 84 2.19 -15.59 21.28
C ILE A 84 0.97 -15.28 22.14
N PHE A 85 -0.16 -15.89 21.80
CA PHE A 85 -1.41 -15.72 22.53
C PHE A 85 -1.53 -16.77 23.64
N ASN A 86 -2.09 -16.35 24.79
CA ASN A 86 -2.48 -17.27 25.85
C ASN A 86 -3.73 -18.05 25.45
N ASP A 87 -3.97 -19.22 26.06
CA ASP A 87 -5.13 -20.07 25.78
C ASP A 87 -6.47 -19.33 25.90
N GLU A 88 -6.63 -18.44 26.89
CA GLU A 88 -7.85 -17.66 27.05
C GLU A 88 -8.07 -16.68 25.88
N ALA A 89 -6.99 -16.09 25.36
CA ALA A 89 -7.06 -15.19 24.21
C ALA A 89 -7.34 -15.96 22.91
N LEU A 90 -6.77 -17.15 22.75
CA LEU A 90 -7.09 -18.05 21.64
C LEU A 90 -8.56 -18.48 21.67
N THR A 91 -9.07 -18.85 22.84
CA THR A 91 -10.48 -19.25 23.01
C THR A 91 -11.43 -18.11 22.64
N LYS A 92 -11.10 -16.86 23.03
CA LYS A 92 -11.86 -15.66 22.63
C LYS A 92 -11.80 -15.40 21.12
N ALA A 93 -10.62 -15.54 20.51
CA ALA A 93 -10.45 -15.35 19.06
C ALA A 93 -11.22 -16.39 18.26
N HIS A 94 -11.13 -17.68 18.64
CA HIS A 94 -11.88 -18.76 17.98
C HIS A 94 -13.39 -18.53 18.09
N ARG A 95 -13.86 -18.14 19.29
CA ARG A 95 -15.27 -17.80 19.50
C ARG A 95 -15.70 -16.64 18.61
N TYR A 96 -14.89 -15.60 18.49
CA TYR A 96 -15.20 -14.45 17.64
C TYR A 96 -15.34 -14.86 16.17
N VAL A 97 -14.44 -15.69 15.65
CA VAL A 97 -14.51 -16.21 14.28
C VAL A 97 -15.80 -17.02 14.08
N LEU A 98 -16.14 -17.94 14.99
CA LEU A 98 -17.34 -18.78 14.87
C LEU A 98 -18.65 -17.99 14.85
N PHE A 99 -18.74 -16.87 15.58
CA PHE A 99 -19.97 -16.09 15.70
C PHE A 99 -20.10 -14.95 14.69
N ASN A 100 -19.04 -14.58 13.98
CA ASN A 100 -19.03 -13.41 13.07
C ASN A 100 -18.70 -13.79 11.62
N CYS A 101 -18.62 -15.08 11.29
CA CYS A 101 -18.24 -15.57 9.96
C CYS A 101 -19.41 -16.38 9.37
N GLU A 102 -20.13 -15.80 8.41
CA GLU A 102 -21.27 -16.44 7.74
C GLU A 102 -20.86 -17.71 6.98
N GLU A 103 -19.62 -17.74 6.47
CA GLU A 103 -19.06 -18.87 5.72
C GLU A 103 -18.89 -20.15 6.57
N ILE A 104 -18.89 -20.03 7.91
CA ILE A 104 -18.68 -21.15 8.84
C ILE A 104 -20.02 -21.71 9.37
N GLU A 105 -21.13 -20.98 9.25
CA GLU A 105 -22.47 -21.44 9.65
C GLU A 105 -22.83 -22.89 9.25
N PRO A 106 -22.55 -23.37 8.01
CA PRO A 106 -22.88 -24.75 7.64
C PRO A 106 -22.11 -25.82 8.43
N TYR A 107 -21.01 -25.47 9.09
CA TYR A 107 -20.14 -26.40 9.84
C TYR A 107 -20.35 -26.34 11.36
N VAL A 108 -21.12 -25.38 11.88
CA VAL A 108 -21.39 -25.20 13.32
C VAL A 108 -22.54 -26.10 13.82
N ARG A 109 -23.02 -27.01 12.97
CA ARG A 109 -24.18 -27.86 13.25
C ARG A 109 -23.88 -28.97 14.26
#